data_AF-A0A358DQ26-F1
#
_entry.id   AF-A0A358DQ26-F1
#
_cell.length_a   1.000
_cell.length_b   1.000
_cell.length_c   1.000
_cell.angle_alpha   90.00
_cell.angle_beta   90.00
_cell.angle_gamma   90.00
#
_symmetry.space_group_name_H-M   'P 1'
#
loop_
_entity.id
_entity.type
_entity.pdbx_description
1 polymer ?
#
loop_
_entity_poly.entity_id
_entity_poly.type
_entity_poly.pdbx_seq_one_letter_code
_entity_poly.pdbx_strand_id
1 'polypeptide(L)' 'GTNPRTLAEITRAFAPLDYRELVITKMDECVGHGSILNAHLRTSRPLTYFTTGQRVPEDIEPATAERLVRLILEQWNP' A
#
# COMPACT_ATOMS: atom_id res chain seq x y z
N GLY A 1 -1.45 -13.27 3.87
CA GLY A 1 -1.71 -11.83 4.12
C GLY A 1 -0.54 -11.25 4.88
N THR A 2 -0.05 -10.08 4.47
CA THR A 2 1.09 -9.40 5.09
C THR A 2 0.82 -9.06 6.55
N ASN A 3 1.69 -9.51 7.46
CA ASN A 3 1.58 -9.19 8.88
C ASN A 3 1.89 -7.69 9.09
N PRO A 4 1.00 -6.90 9.74
CA PRO A 4 1.25 -5.48 10.02
C PRO A 4 2.57 -5.21 10.77
N ARG A 5 3.05 -6.17 11.57
CA ARG A 5 4.34 -6.08 12.25
C ARG A 5 5.51 -6.07 11.27
N THR A 6 5.46 -6.91 10.24
CA THR A 6 6.50 -6.98 9.21
C THR A 6 6.62 -5.67 8.44
N LEU A 7 5.50 -5.04 8.10
CA LEU A 7 5.49 -3.70 7.47
C LEU A 7 6.11 -2.63 8.37
N ALA A 8 5.82 -2.66 9.68
CA ALA A 8 6.43 -1.75 10.64
C ALA A 8 7.95 -1.94 10.77
N GLU A 9 8.43 -3.19 10.74
CA GLU A 9 9.86 -3.51 10.80
C GLU A 9 10.60 -3.04 9.53
N ILE A 10 10.04 -3.29 8.35
CA ILE A 10 10.60 -2.84 7.07
C ILE A 10 10.66 -1.32 7.03
N THR A 11 9.55 -0.63 7.31
CA THR A 11 9.52 0.84 7.26
C THR A 11 10.51 1.49 8.22
N ARG A 12 10.75 0.88 9.39
CA ARG A 12 11.77 1.31 10.34
C ARG A 12 13.19 1.05 9.85
N ALA A 13 13.45 -0.14 9.28
CA ALA A 13 14.78 -0.50 8.77
C ALA A 13 15.22 0.40 7.61
N PHE A 14 14.28 0.85 6.78
CA PHE A 14 14.54 1.73 5.64
C PHE A 14 14.48 3.23 6.00
N ALA A 15 14.05 3.60 7.21
CA ALA A 15 13.96 5.00 7.65
C ALA A 15 15.26 5.81 7.47
N PRO A 16 16.48 5.26 7.71
CA PRO A 16 17.73 5.98 7.51
C PRO A 16 18.02 6.39 6.06
N LEU A 17 17.35 5.77 5.07
CA LEU A 17 17.52 6.10 3.65
C LEU A 17 16.72 7.34 3.22
N ASP A 18 15.88 7.90 4.10
CA ASP A 18 15.00 9.04 3.81
C ASP A 18 14.17 8.86 2.52
N TYR A 19 13.53 7.70 2.38
CA TYR A 19 12.65 7.43 1.25
C TYR A 19 11.48 8.43 1.22
N ARG A 20 11.18 8.95 0.02
CA ARG A 20 10.24 10.06 -0.14
C ARG A 20 8.79 9.62 -0.24
N GLU A 21 8.54 8.47 -0.85
CA GLU A 21 7.21 8.04 -1.26
C GLU A 21 7.05 6.52 -1.09
N LEU A 22 5.80 6.08 -1.08
CA LEU A 22 5.41 4.67 -1.02
C LEU A 22 4.73 4.25 -2.33
N VAL A 23 5.19 3.13 -2.87
CA VAL A 23 4.53 2.40 -3.95
C VAL A 23 4.08 1.06 -3.40
N ILE A 24 2.82 0.71 -3.59
CA ILE A 24 2.28 -0.60 -3.18
C ILE A 24 2.07 -1.44 -4.43
N THR A 25 2.62 -2.64 -4.43
CA THR A 25 2.53 -3.54 -5.58
C THR A 25 1.65 -4.74 -5.26
N LYS A 26 1.24 -5.46 -6.32
CA LYS A 26 0.50 -6.73 -6.21
C LYS A 26 -0.83 -6.58 -5.46
N MET A 27 -1.55 -5.49 -5.73
CA MET A 27 -2.84 -5.19 -5.10
C MET A 27 -3.90 -6.26 -5.41
N ASP A 28 -3.82 -6.88 -6.57
CA ASP A 28 -4.66 -8.00 -7.01
C ASP A 28 -4.46 -9.29 -6.19
N GLU A 29 -3.30 -9.44 -5.54
CA GLU A 29 -2.97 -10.58 -4.67
C GLU A 29 -3.34 -10.32 -3.18
N CYS A 30 -3.83 -9.12 -2.85
CA CYS A 30 -4.06 -8.69 -1.47
C CYS A 30 -5.44 -9.11 -0.93
N VAL A 31 -5.43 -10.01 0.06
CA VAL A 31 -6.65 -10.44 0.80
C VAL A 31 -7.19 -9.34 1.73
N GLY A 32 -6.37 -8.35 2.08
CA GLY A 32 -6.65 -7.33 3.09
C GLY A 32 -5.92 -6.01 2.82
N HIS A 33 -6.63 -4.89 2.68
CA HIS A 33 -6.02 -3.58 2.35
C HIS A 33 -5.75 -2.66 3.56
N GLY A 34 -6.20 -3.01 4.77
CA GLY A 34 -6.00 -2.17 5.96
C GLY A 34 -4.53 -1.96 6.37
N SER A 35 -3.63 -2.85 5.96
CA SER A 35 -2.19 -2.72 6.20
C SER A 35 -1.55 -1.57 5.39
N ILE A 36 -2.14 -1.21 4.24
CA ILE A 36 -1.67 -0.11 3.38
C ILE A 36 -1.89 1.23 4.08
N LEU A 37 -3.09 1.43 4.65
CA LEU A 37 -3.39 2.62 5.45
C LEU A 37 -2.44 2.74 6.63
N ASN A 38 -2.17 1.64 7.33
CA ASN A 38 -1.20 1.62 8.43
C ASN A 38 0.22 2.00 7.99
N ALA A 39 0.66 1.55 6.81
CA ALA A 39 1.96 1.91 6.27
C ALA A 39 2.08 3.41 5.98
N HIS A 40 1.05 4.00 5.36
CA HIS A 40 0.99 5.43 5.12
C HIS A 40 1.02 6.24 6.43
N LEU A 41 0.15 5.90 7.38
CA LEU A 41 0.05 6.61 8.67
C LEU A 41 1.33 6.51 9.50
N ARG A 42 1.99 5.35 9.52
CA ARG A 42 3.21 5.13 10.32
C ARG A 42 4.43 5.85 9.77
N THR A 43 4.52 5.96 8.45
CA THR A 43 5.69 6.56 7.80
C THR A 43 5.51 8.05 7.56
N SER A 44 4.27 8.54 7.56
CA SER A 44 3.91 9.90 7.12
C SER A 44 4.43 10.22 5.72
N ARG A 45 4.64 9.19 4.88
CA ARG A 45 5.07 9.35 3.48
C ARG A 45 3.88 9.21 2.53
N PRO A 46 3.82 10.01 1.45
CA PRO A 46 2.75 9.91 0.46
C PRO A 46 2.75 8.53 -0.21
N LEU A 47 1.55 7.98 -0.40
CA LEU A 47 1.31 6.87 -1.33
C LEU A 47 1.15 7.46 -2.73
N THR A 48 1.96 7.03 -3.69
CA THR A 48 1.96 7.63 -5.04
C THR A 48 1.50 6.70 -6.14
N TYR A 49 1.74 5.39 -6.02
CA TYR A 49 1.30 4.41 -7.02
C TYR A 49 0.87 3.07 -6.43
N PHE A 50 -0.05 2.44 -7.15
CA PHE A 50 -0.47 1.05 -6.97
C PHE A 50 -0.12 0.24 -8.22
N THR A 51 0.29 -1.03 -8.05
CA THR A 51 0.31 -2.00 -9.15
C THR A 51 -0.71 -3.10 -8.91
N THR A 52 -1.42 -3.49 -9.97
CA THR A 52 -2.61 -4.36 -9.90
C THR A 52 -2.49 -5.58 -10.82
N GLY A 53 -1.28 -5.91 -11.26
CA GLY A 53 -1.02 -7.00 -12.20
C GLY A 53 0.43 -7.03 -12.67
N GLN A 54 0.65 -7.72 -13.79
CA GLN A 54 1.99 -8.02 -14.34
C GLN A 54 2.29 -7.29 -15.67
N ARG A 55 1.29 -6.65 -16.30
CA ARG A 55 1.47 -6.01 -17.61
C ARG A 55 2.13 -4.65 -17.49
N VAL A 56 3.04 -4.37 -18.43
CA VAL A 56 3.80 -3.12 -18.50
C VAL A 56 3.48 -2.44 -19.83
N PRO A 57 3.04 -1.17 -19.83
CA PRO A 57 2.89 -0.26 -18.67
C PRO A 57 1.49 -0.27 -18.04
N GLU A 58 0.62 -1.22 -18.36
CA GLU A 58 -0.81 -1.05 -18.12
C GLU A 58 -1.28 -1.27 -16.67
N ASP A 59 -0.57 -2.08 -15.88
CA ASP A 59 -1.04 -2.50 -14.56
C ASP A 59 -0.41 -1.68 -13.42
N ILE A 60 -0.22 -0.37 -13.65
CA ILE A 60 0.19 0.63 -12.66
C ILE A 60 -0.77 1.83 -12.70
N GLU A 61 -1.22 2.28 -11.53
CA GLU A 61 -2.16 3.40 -11.39
C GLU A 61 -1.71 4.39 -10.29
N PRO A 62 -2.01 5.69 -10.41
CA PRO A 62 -1.80 6.64 -9.32
C PRO A 62 -2.58 6.24 -8.07
N ALA A 63 -1.94 6.32 -6.91
CA ALA A 63 -2.61 6.09 -5.63
C ALA A 63 -3.45 7.33 -5.26
N THR A 64 -4.76 7.13 -5.06
CA THR A 64 -5.66 8.18 -4.55
C THR A 64 -6.32 7.75 -3.25
N ALA A 65 -6.75 8.73 -2.46
CA ALA A 65 -7.47 8.46 -1.21
C ALA A 65 -8.79 7.72 -1.48
N GLU A 66 -9.52 8.12 -2.53
CA GLU A 66 -10.76 7.47 -2.96
C GLU A 66 -10.51 6.01 -3.34
N ARG A 67 -9.41 5.74 -4.07
CA ARG A 67 -9.04 4.38 -4.47
C ARG A 67 -8.73 3.51 -3.24
N LEU A 68 -7.94 4.03 -2.31
CA LEU A 68 -7.61 3.33 -1.06
C LEU A 68 -8.85 3.05 -0.21
N VAL A 69 -9.75 4.02 -0.06
CA VAL A 69 -11.00 3.85 0.70
C VAL A 69 -11.88 2.79 0.07
N ARG A 70 -12.07 2.81 -1.26
CA ARG A 70 -12.83 1.77 -1.96
C ARG A 70 -12.27 0.38 -1.69
N LEU A 71 -10.96 0.20 -1.80
CA LEU A 71 -10.28 -1.07 -1.56
C LEU A 71 -10.48 -1.60 -0.13
N ILE A 72 -10.53 -0.71 0.86
CA ILE A 72 -10.79 -1.07 2.26
C ILE A 72 -12.26 -1.45 2.46
N LEU A 73 -13.19 -0.70 1.86
CA LEU A 73 -14.63 -0.92 2.03
C LEU A 73 -15.16 -2.13 1.23
N GLU A 74 -14.58 -2.45 0.07
CA GLU A 74 -14.97 -3.64 -0.72
C GLU A 74 -14.72 -4.95 0.04
N GLN A 75 -13.74 -4.96 0.95
CA GLN A 75 -13.47 -6.10 1.84
C GLN A 75 -14.26 -6.04 3.14
N TRP A 76 -14.88 -4.90 3.46
CA TRP A 76 -15.74 -4.76 4.62
C TRP A 76 -17.11 -5.32 4.29
N ASN A 77 -17.38 -6.55 4.75
CA ASN A 77 -18.72 -7.11 4.80
C ASN A 77 -19.23 -7.00 6.25
N PRO A 78 -20.21 -6.13 6.56
CA PRO A 78 -20.66 -5.88 7.93
C PRO A 78 -21.32 -7.10 8.59
#